data_AF-A0A842TX50-F1
#
_entry.id   AF-A0A842TX50-F1
#
_cell.length_a   1.000
_cell.length_b   1.000
_cell.length_c   1.000
_cell.angle_alpha   90.00
_cell.angle_beta   90.00
_cell.angle_gamma   90.00
#
_symmetry.space_group_name_H-M   'P 1'
#
loop_
_entity.id
_entity.type
_entity.pdbx_description
1 polymer ?
#
loop_
_entity_poly.entity_id
_entity_poly.type
_entity_poly.pdbx_seq_one_letter_code
_entity_poly.pdbx_strand_id
1 'polypeptide(L)'
;MVDVLFLTTTIMKAIVFIIIGVYLLNQWMKLEKKYTSDIPFLFGVGILFLVPGTIIDSLVIGNLIGIGYIINIRYAFDIVCVTLFLGSLLSVWIAERIKLRYFIIVSLASIPTVIFLLMPTNLIYLDTLNSLVSLPAIIIVIVTFLFTYFTKRLTNVHGLLISISAIVVMVSQVMRPFLKTIVPVSFMTFGLAWLANLIAVVGWIICYFGFRLKPSYVP
;
A
#
# COMPACT_ATOMS: atom_id res chain seq x y z
N MET A 1 -23.17 9.82 13.03
CA MET A 1 -22.38 11.07 13.01
C MET A 1 -21.13 10.80 12.20
N VAL A 2 -20.68 11.76 11.38
CA VAL A 2 -19.50 11.58 10.51
C VAL A 2 -18.23 11.76 11.34
N ASP A 3 -17.32 10.79 11.27
CA ASP A 3 -15.98 10.87 11.88
C ASP A 3 -15.07 11.75 11.00
N VAL A 4 -15.04 13.06 11.32
CA VAL A 4 -14.38 14.09 10.50
C VAL A 4 -12.86 13.87 10.43
N LEU A 5 -12.22 13.44 11.53
CA LEU A 5 -10.77 13.20 11.56
C LEU A 5 -10.41 11.99 10.69
N PHE A 6 -11.19 10.91 10.77
CA PHE A 6 -10.96 9.76 9.94
C PHE A 6 -11.24 10.05 8.45
N LEU A 7 -12.27 10.83 8.15
CA LEU A 7 -12.58 11.26 6.78
C LEU A 7 -11.46 12.12 6.17
N THR A 8 -11.04 13.16 6.88
CA THR A 8 -9.98 14.08 6.43
C THR A 8 -8.67 13.36 6.17
N THR A 9 -8.22 12.50 7.10
CA THR A 9 -7.00 11.70 6.91
C THR A 9 -7.11 10.69 5.77
N THR A 10 -8.30 10.13 5.51
CA THR A 10 -8.54 9.23 4.38
C THR A 10 -8.47 9.98 3.04
N ILE A 11 -9.05 11.18 2.96
CA ILE A 11 -8.96 12.04 1.76
C ILE A 11 -7.51 12.47 1.51
N MET A 12 -6.77 12.89 2.55
CA MET A 12 -5.35 13.23 2.43
C MET A 12 -4.54 12.05 1.88
N LYS A 13 -4.79 10.84 2.39
CA LYS A 13 -4.15 9.61 1.91
C LYS A 13 -4.45 9.35 0.43
N ALA A 14 -5.71 9.50 0.00
CA ALA A 14 -6.08 9.36 -1.41
C ALA A 14 -5.34 10.37 -2.31
N ILE A 15 -5.26 11.64 -1.88
CA ILE A 15 -4.52 12.68 -2.62
C ILE A 15 -3.04 12.31 -2.74
N VAL A 16 -2.40 11.87 -1.65
CA VAL A 16 -1.00 11.45 -1.66
C VAL A 16 -0.78 10.26 -2.60
N PHE A 17 -1.69 9.27 -2.60
CA PHE A 17 -1.64 8.15 -3.55
C PHE A 17 -1.72 8.60 -5.00
N ILE A 18 -2.63 9.52 -5.33
CA ILE A 18 -2.75 10.06 -6.68
C ILE A 18 -1.47 10.78 -7.09
N ILE A 19 -0.94 11.67 -6.23
CA ILE A 19 0.29 12.43 -6.51
C ILE A 19 1.47 11.48 -6.78
N ILE A 20 1.69 10.49 -5.92
CA ILE A 20 2.80 9.55 -6.06
C ILE A 20 2.60 8.65 -7.27
N GLY A 21 1.39 8.09 -7.43
CA GLY A 21 1.05 7.20 -8.53
C GLY A 21 1.27 7.87 -9.89
N VAL A 22 0.72 9.08 -10.07
CA VAL A 22 0.90 9.87 -11.29
C VAL A 22 2.36 10.29 -11.49
N TYR A 23 3.07 10.67 -10.43
CA TYR A 23 4.49 10.99 -10.51
C TYR A 23 5.32 9.82 -11.04
N LEU A 24 5.11 8.62 -10.50
CA LEU A 24 5.86 7.42 -10.92
C LEU A 24 5.52 6.98 -12.34
N LEU A 25 4.25 7.07 -12.74
CA LEU A 25 3.84 6.82 -14.13
C LEU A 25 4.46 7.84 -15.09
N ASN A 26 4.52 9.11 -14.70
CA ASN A 26 5.19 10.14 -15.50
C ASN A 26 6.70 9.87 -15.63
N GLN A 27 7.35 9.37 -14.58
CA GLN A 27 8.76 8.95 -14.67
C GLN A 27 8.93 7.76 -15.63
N TRP A 28 8.06 6.75 -15.53
CA TRP A 28 8.06 5.62 -16.45
C TRP A 28 7.84 6.05 -17.92
N MET A 29 6.93 6.99 -18.16
CA MET A 29 6.67 7.52 -19.50
C MET A 29 7.86 8.26 -20.13
N LYS A 30 8.80 8.75 -19.30
CA LYS A 30 10.04 9.41 -19.74
C LYS A 30 11.19 8.45 -20.01
N LEU A 31 11.06 7.16 -19.70
CA LEU A 31 12.10 6.17 -20.00
C LEU A 31 12.19 5.92 -21.52
N GLU A 32 13.41 5.81 -22.05
CA GLU A 32 13.66 5.51 -23.46
C GLU A 32 13.11 4.13 -23.86
N LYS A 33 13.31 3.14 -23.00
CA LYS A 33 12.75 1.79 -23.13
C LYS A 33 11.79 1.56 -21.98
N LYS A 34 10.55 1.21 -22.31
CA LYS A 34 9.45 1.06 -21.36
C LYS A 34 9.12 -0.41 -21.22
N TYR A 35 9.29 -0.94 -20.01
CA TYR A 35 8.82 -2.28 -19.68
C TYR A 35 7.74 -2.19 -18.61
N THR A 36 6.71 -3.02 -18.72
CA THR A 36 5.67 -3.14 -17.68
C THR A 36 6.20 -3.79 -16.41
N SER A 37 7.42 -4.33 -16.44
CA SER A 37 8.15 -4.84 -15.28
C SER A 37 8.91 -3.76 -14.51
N ASP A 38 8.98 -2.52 -15.03
CA ASP A 38 9.77 -1.46 -14.40
C ASP A 38 9.18 -1.04 -13.06
N ILE A 39 10.04 -0.81 -12.06
CA ILE A 39 9.63 -0.42 -10.70
C ILE A 39 8.72 0.82 -10.72
N PRO A 40 9.02 1.93 -11.43
CA PRO A 40 8.13 3.10 -11.44
C PRO A 40 6.74 2.77 -12.00
N PHE A 41 6.63 1.90 -12.99
CA PHE A 41 5.34 1.48 -13.52
C PHE A 41 4.56 0.65 -12.50
N LEU A 42 5.15 -0.44 -11.98
CA LEU A 42 4.45 -1.33 -11.06
C LEU A 42 4.11 -0.66 -9.73
N PHE A 43 5.01 0.19 -9.21
CA PHE A 43 4.71 1.00 -8.03
C PHE A 43 3.63 2.04 -8.33
N GLY A 44 3.73 2.75 -9.45
CA GLY A 44 2.74 3.76 -9.84
C GLY A 44 1.34 3.19 -10.00
N VAL A 45 1.20 2.12 -10.79
CA VAL A 45 -0.07 1.42 -10.99
C VAL A 45 -0.59 0.84 -9.67
N GLY A 46 0.26 0.14 -8.90
CA GLY A 46 -0.14 -0.44 -7.62
C GLY A 46 -0.68 0.60 -6.63
N ILE A 47 -0.01 1.74 -6.49
CA ILE A 47 -0.48 2.84 -5.62
C ILE A 47 -1.81 3.41 -6.12
N LEU A 48 -2.00 3.58 -7.44
CA LEU A 48 -3.27 4.07 -7.97
C LEU A 48 -4.43 3.10 -7.73
N PHE A 49 -4.18 1.78 -7.68
CA PHE A 49 -5.20 0.81 -7.28
C PHE A 49 -5.66 0.95 -5.83
N LEU A 50 -4.87 1.59 -4.95
CA LEU A 50 -5.32 1.89 -3.58
C LEU A 50 -6.33 3.06 -3.52
N VAL A 51 -6.38 3.91 -4.56
CA VAL A 51 -7.23 5.10 -4.59
C VAL A 51 -8.72 4.75 -4.54
N PRO A 52 -9.26 3.85 -5.41
CA PRO A 52 -10.65 3.40 -5.30
C PRO A 52 -11.00 2.86 -3.91
N GLY A 53 -10.10 2.09 -3.30
CA GLY A 53 -10.29 1.57 -1.93
C GLY A 53 -10.42 2.69 -0.89
N THR A 54 -9.58 3.73 -0.98
CA THR A 54 -9.69 4.91 -0.10
C THR A 54 -10.91 5.79 -0.37
N ILE A 55 -11.39 5.84 -1.61
CA ILE A 55 -12.64 6.53 -1.96
C ILE A 55 -13.82 5.77 -1.33
N ILE A 56 -13.86 4.44 -1.44
CA ILE A 56 -14.90 3.62 -0.79
C ILE A 56 -14.88 3.84 0.72
N ASP A 57 -13.70 3.81 1.35
CA ASP A 57 -13.55 4.12 2.79
C ASP A 57 -14.18 5.50 3.10
N SER A 58 -13.88 6.54 2.30
CA SER A 58 -14.42 7.90 2.49
C SER A 58 -15.95 7.97 2.35
N LEU A 59 -16.51 7.27 1.36
CA LEU A 59 -17.96 7.23 1.12
C LEU A 59 -18.71 6.51 2.25
N VAL A 60 -18.13 5.44 2.80
CA VAL A 60 -18.69 4.73 3.96
C VAL A 60 -18.66 5.63 5.20
N ILE A 61 -17.56 6.34 5.46
CA ILE A 61 -17.43 7.26 6.61
C ILE A 61 -18.41 8.44 6.49
N GLY A 62 -18.60 8.95 5.27
CA GLY A 62 -19.56 10.00 4.95
C GLY A 62 -21.02 9.55 5.05
N ASN A 63 -21.31 8.27 5.37
CA ASN A 63 -22.64 7.66 5.35
C ASN A 63 -23.33 7.76 3.97
N LEU A 64 -22.56 7.87 2.88
CA LEU A 64 -23.08 7.91 1.52
C LEU A 64 -23.35 6.50 0.97
N ILE A 65 -22.63 5.50 1.48
CA ILE A 65 -22.80 4.09 1.14
C ILE A 65 -22.82 3.27 2.44
N GLY A 66 -23.70 2.27 2.51
CA GLY A 66 -23.80 1.37 3.66
C GLY A 66 -22.63 0.39 3.79
N ILE A 67 -22.47 -0.16 5.00
CA ILE A 67 -21.55 -1.27 5.28
C ILE A 67 -22.15 -2.54 4.64
N GLY A 68 -21.47 -3.08 3.63
CA GLY A 68 -21.94 -4.25 2.88
C GLY A 68 -20.84 -4.82 1.98
N TYR A 69 -21.22 -5.63 0.99
CA TYR A 69 -20.27 -6.29 0.08
C TYR A 69 -19.32 -5.34 -0.66
N ILE A 70 -19.67 -4.05 -0.79
CA ILE A 70 -18.79 -3.04 -1.38
C ILE A 70 -17.47 -2.87 -0.60
N ILE A 71 -17.50 -3.12 0.71
CA ILE A 71 -16.31 -3.09 1.56
C ILE A 71 -15.41 -4.28 1.28
N ASN A 72 -15.96 -5.44 0.93
CA ASN A 72 -15.17 -6.60 0.53
C ASN A 72 -14.46 -6.33 -0.80
N ILE A 73 -15.12 -5.66 -1.75
CA ILE A 73 -14.51 -5.20 -3.01
C ILE A 73 -13.36 -4.23 -2.74
N ARG A 74 -13.48 -3.34 -1.75
CA ARG A 74 -12.39 -2.44 -1.32
C ARG A 74 -11.10 -3.20 -0.97
N TYR A 75 -11.18 -4.38 -0.35
CA TYR A 75 -9.99 -5.19 -0.06
C TYR A 75 -9.44 -5.93 -1.29
N ALA A 76 -10.26 -6.22 -2.31
CA ALA A 76 -9.76 -6.78 -3.56
C ALA A 76 -8.82 -5.81 -4.28
N PHE A 77 -9.06 -4.50 -4.21
CA PHE A 77 -8.15 -3.49 -4.73
C PHE A 77 -6.79 -3.48 -4.01
N ASP A 78 -6.78 -3.64 -2.69
CA ASP A 78 -5.55 -3.76 -1.91
C ASP A 78 -4.74 -5.00 -2.34
N ILE A 79 -5.41 -6.13 -2.62
CA ILE A 79 -4.74 -7.34 -3.13
C ILE A 79 -4.06 -7.10 -4.47
N VAL A 80 -4.69 -6.36 -5.38
CA VAL A 80 -4.07 -6.01 -6.67
C VAL A 80 -2.77 -5.24 -6.45
N CYS A 81 -2.78 -4.23 -5.57
CA CYS A 81 -1.57 -3.49 -5.21
C CYS A 81 -0.48 -4.40 -4.62
N VAL A 82 -0.83 -5.22 -3.62
CA VAL A 82 0.10 -6.15 -2.96
C VAL A 82 0.72 -7.11 -3.99
N THR A 83 -0.11 -7.61 -4.91
CA THR A 83 0.30 -8.54 -5.96
C THR A 83 1.28 -7.90 -6.94
N LEU A 84 1.03 -6.66 -7.37
CA LEU A 84 1.94 -5.93 -8.26
C LEU A 84 3.29 -5.65 -7.60
N PHE A 85 3.28 -5.23 -6.33
CA PHE A 85 4.52 -4.98 -5.59
C PHE A 85 5.32 -6.27 -5.39
N LEU A 86 4.68 -7.31 -4.88
CA LEU A 86 5.33 -8.60 -4.64
C LEU A 86 5.84 -9.19 -5.96
N GLY A 87 5.04 -9.14 -7.03
CA GLY A 87 5.45 -9.61 -8.35
C GLY A 87 6.68 -8.90 -8.89
N SER A 88 6.75 -7.57 -8.73
CA SER A 88 7.92 -6.77 -9.12
C SER A 88 9.18 -7.22 -8.37
N LEU A 89 9.08 -7.43 -7.05
CA LEU A 89 10.24 -7.70 -6.20
C LEU A 89 10.68 -9.16 -6.30
N LEU A 90 9.75 -10.11 -6.44
CA LEU A 90 10.10 -11.51 -6.70
C LEU A 90 10.79 -11.69 -8.05
N SER A 91 10.56 -10.80 -9.03
CA SER A 91 11.30 -10.84 -10.29
C SER A 91 12.81 -10.56 -10.10
N VAL A 92 13.16 -9.81 -9.05
CA VAL A 92 14.55 -9.50 -8.67
C VAL A 92 15.16 -10.65 -7.86
N TRP A 93 14.45 -11.16 -6.85
CA TRP A 93 14.99 -12.17 -5.93
C TRP A 93 14.96 -13.59 -6.48
N ILE A 94 13.98 -13.92 -7.31
CA ILE A 94 13.78 -15.27 -7.85
C ILE A 94 13.60 -15.20 -9.37
N ALA A 95 14.58 -14.57 -10.04
CA ALA A 95 14.54 -14.36 -11.48
C ALA A 95 14.45 -15.69 -12.26
N GLU A 96 15.20 -16.71 -11.84
CA GLU A 96 15.35 -17.98 -12.58
C GLU A 96 14.17 -18.94 -12.38
N ARG A 97 13.49 -18.92 -11.22
CA ARG A 97 12.42 -19.88 -10.89
C ARG A 97 11.03 -19.30 -11.19
N ILE A 98 10.77 -19.08 -12.48
CA ILE A 98 9.53 -18.48 -12.99
C ILE A 98 8.27 -19.19 -12.46
N LYS A 99 8.25 -20.54 -12.47
CA LYS A 99 7.11 -21.33 -11.97
C LYS A 99 6.83 -21.08 -10.49
N LEU A 100 7.88 -21.02 -9.66
CA LEU A 100 7.75 -20.75 -8.23
C LEU A 100 7.24 -19.33 -7.98
N ARG A 101 7.74 -18.34 -8.73
CA ARG A 101 7.28 -16.95 -8.65
C ARG A 101 5.79 -16.83 -8.95
N TYR A 102 5.31 -17.43 -10.04
CA TYR A 102 3.89 -17.42 -10.37
C TYR A 102 3.05 -18.15 -9.33
N PHE A 103 3.52 -19.27 -8.79
CA PHE A 103 2.81 -19.98 -7.72
C PHE A 103 2.63 -19.12 -6.47
N ILE A 104 3.67 -18.38 -6.04
CA ILE A 104 3.59 -17.46 -4.89
C ILE A 104 2.61 -16.32 -5.19
N ILE A 105 2.71 -15.71 -6.36
CA ILE A 105 1.85 -14.59 -6.78
C ILE A 105 0.38 -15.03 -6.84
N VAL A 106 0.09 -16.15 -7.51
CA VAL A 106 -1.27 -16.65 -7.68
C VAL A 106 -1.86 -17.07 -6.34
N SER A 107 -1.12 -17.78 -5.50
CA SER A 107 -1.63 -18.18 -4.18
C SER A 107 -1.90 -16.98 -3.27
N LEU A 108 -1.04 -15.97 -3.28
CA LEU A 108 -1.21 -14.73 -2.51
C LEU A 108 -2.33 -13.82 -3.06
N ALA A 109 -2.65 -13.91 -4.35
CA ALA A 109 -3.81 -13.21 -4.91
C ALA A 109 -5.10 -13.99 -4.63
N SER A 110 -5.14 -15.29 -4.93
CA SER A 110 -6.37 -16.08 -4.93
C SER A 110 -6.87 -16.39 -3.52
N ILE A 111 -5.99 -16.83 -2.60
CA ILE A 111 -6.41 -17.27 -1.27
C ILE A 111 -7.03 -16.09 -0.48
N PRO A 112 -6.37 -14.93 -0.35
CA PRO A 112 -6.95 -13.78 0.34
C PRO A 112 -8.20 -13.23 -0.35
N THR A 113 -8.25 -13.23 -1.69
CA THR A 113 -9.45 -12.77 -2.42
C THR A 113 -10.66 -13.62 -2.08
N VAL A 114 -10.52 -14.95 -2.09
CA VAL A 114 -11.60 -15.87 -1.71
C VAL A 114 -12.02 -15.63 -0.26
N ILE A 115 -11.06 -15.46 0.66
CA ILE A 115 -11.36 -15.17 2.06
C ILE A 115 -12.14 -13.85 2.18
N PHE A 116 -11.67 -12.75 1.59
CA PHE A 116 -12.38 -11.47 1.66
C PHE A 116 -13.79 -11.51 1.08
N LEU A 117 -14.02 -12.27 0.00
CA LEU A 117 -15.35 -12.36 -0.61
C LEU A 117 -16.33 -13.17 0.26
N LEU A 118 -15.86 -14.19 0.96
CA LEU A 118 -16.69 -15.08 1.79
C LEU A 118 -16.83 -14.62 3.24
N MET A 119 -15.94 -13.73 3.71
CA MET A 119 -15.92 -13.27 5.10
C MET A 119 -17.12 -12.35 5.40
N PRO A 120 -17.76 -12.48 6.59
CA PRO A 120 -18.75 -11.52 7.05
C PRO A 120 -18.15 -10.10 7.15
N THR A 121 -18.99 -9.08 6.94
CA THR A 121 -18.60 -7.65 6.85
C THR A 121 -18.26 -7.04 8.21
N ASN A 122 -17.36 -7.67 8.98
CA ASN A 122 -16.81 -7.10 10.20
C ASN A 122 -15.48 -6.42 9.87
N LEU A 123 -15.47 -5.09 10.01
CA LEU A 123 -14.36 -4.24 9.60
C LEU A 123 -13.05 -4.54 10.33
N ILE A 124 -13.10 -4.87 11.62
CA ILE A 124 -11.89 -5.12 12.42
C ILE A 124 -11.19 -6.39 11.92
N TYR A 125 -11.95 -7.44 11.64
CA TYR A 125 -11.39 -8.69 11.10
C TYR A 125 -10.86 -8.50 9.68
N LEU A 126 -11.59 -7.78 8.82
CA LEU A 126 -11.16 -7.50 7.46
C LEU A 126 -9.87 -6.67 7.43
N ASP A 127 -9.76 -5.63 8.27
CA ASP A 127 -8.51 -4.86 8.40
C ASP A 127 -7.37 -5.71 8.93
N THR A 128 -7.62 -6.54 9.94
CA THR A 128 -6.59 -7.43 10.51
C THR A 128 -6.06 -8.39 9.46
N LEU A 129 -6.96 -8.99 8.66
CA LEU A 129 -6.58 -9.89 7.57
C LEU A 129 -5.81 -9.14 6.48
N ASN A 130 -6.23 -7.93 6.13
CA ASN A 130 -5.51 -7.09 5.16
C ASN A 130 -4.08 -6.74 5.63
N SER A 131 -3.92 -6.42 6.91
CA SER A 131 -2.61 -6.18 7.50
C SER A 131 -1.73 -7.43 7.37
N LEU A 132 -2.25 -8.61 7.71
CA LEU A 132 -1.50 -9.87 7.58
C LEU A 132 -1.13 -10.21 6.14
N VAL A 133 -2.04 -10.00 5.18
CA VAL A 133 -1.81 -10.29 3.76
C VAL A 133 -0.79 -9.33 3.13
N SER A 134 -0.79 -8.06 3.57
CA SER A 134 0.14 -7.05 3.04
C SER A 134 1.56 -7.16 3.62
N LEU A 135 1.72 -7.72 4.83
CA LEU A 135 3.02 -7.83 5.51
C LEU A 135 4.13 -8.46 4.66
N PRO A 136 3.96 -9.62 4.00
CA PRO A 136 5.01 -10.21 3.18
C PRO A 136 5.53 -9.27 2.08
N ALA A 137 4.62 -8.55 1.41
CA ALA A 137 4.98 -7.59 0.37
C ALA A 137 5.69 -6.35 0.96
N ILE A 138 5.29 -5.88 2.15
CA ILE A 138 5.96 -4.75 2.80
C ILE A 138 7.37 -5.16 3.27
N ILE A 139 7.51 -6.37 3.84
CA ILE A 139 8.80 -6.89 4.30
C ILE A 139 9.77 -7.04 3.13
N ILE A 140 9.33 -7.61 2.01
CA ILE A 140 10.21 -7.75 0.84
C ILE A 140 10.58 -6.38 0.24
N VAL A 141 9.70 -5.37 0.29
CA VAL A 141 10.07 -3.98 -0.05
C VAL A 141 11.21 -3.49 0.85
N ILE A 142 11.07 -3.61 2.17
CA ILE A 142 12.09 -3.19 3.15
C ILE A 142 13.44 -3.89 2.86
N VAL A 143 13.43 -5.22 2.73
CA VAL A 143 14.65 -6.00 2.49
C VAL A 143 15.29 -5.62 1.16
N THR A 144 14.51 -5.46 0.09
CA THR A 144 15.04 -5.12 -1.24
C THR A 144 15.68 -3.74 -1.25
N PHE A 145 15.02 -2.74 -0.68
CA PHE A 145 15.50 -1.36 -0.73
C PHE A 145 16.64 -1.09 0.26
N LEU A 146 16.71 -1.81 1.38
CA LEU A 146 17.89 -1.81 2.26
C LEU A 146 19.07 -2.47 1.56
N PHE A 147 18.87 -3.65 0.99
CA PHE A 147 19.93 -4.38 0.29
C PHE A 147 20.50 -3.56 -0.88
N THR A 148 19.65 -2.96 -1.70
CA THR A 148 20.08 -2.11 -2.82
C THR A 148 20.80 -0.84 -2.37
N TYR A 149 20.41 -0.27 -1.23
CA TYR A 149 21.12 0.87 -0.63
C TYR A 149 22.52 0.48 -0.15
N PHE A 150 22.64 -0.59 0.64
CA PHE A 150 23.94 -1.04 1.16
C PHE A 150 24.88 -1.55 0.07
N THR A 151 24.34 -2.12 -1.01
CA THR A 151 25.12 -2.58 -2.18
C THR A 151 25.35 -1.49 -3.23
N LYS A 152 24.81 -0.29 -3.02
CA LYS A 152 24.89 0.85 -3.97
C LYS A 152 24.37 0.54 -5.37
N ARG A 153 23.32 -0.29 -5.47
CA ARG A 153 22.79 -0.85 -6.74
C ARG A 153 21.67 -0.04 -7.41
N LEU A 154 21.33 1.16 -6.92
CA LEU A 154 20.33 2.04 -7.54
C LEU A 154 20.80 3.50 -7.57
N THR A 155 21.04 4.05 -8.75
CA THR A 155 21.51 5.44 -8.90
C THR A 155 20.39 6.48 -8.91
N ASN A 156 19.20 6.06 -9.31
CA ASN A 156 18.06 6.96 -9.53
C ASN A 156 17.04 6.95 -8.38
N VAL A 157 17.23 6.09 -7.38
CA VAL A 157 16.25 5.87 -6.31
C VAL A 157 16.96 5.75 -4.96
N HIS A 158 16.52 6.54 -3.97
CA HIS A 158 17.08 6.53 -2.63
C HIS A 158 16.53 5.38 -1.79
N GLY A 159 17.15 4.18 -1.91
CA GLY A 159 16.67 2.96 -1.27
C GLY A 159 16.44 3.05 0.25
N LEU A 160 17.29 3.79 0.99
CA LEU A 160 17.08 3.97 2.44
C LEU A 160 15.76 4.67 2.76
N LEU A 161 15.39 5.73 2.02
CA LEU A 161 14.14 6.47 2.24
C LEU A 161 12.93 5.59 1.93
N ILE A 162 12.99 4.79 0.87
CA ILE A 162 11.92 3.83 0.54
C ILE A 162 11.79 2.77 1.64
N SER A 163 12.90 2.30 2.19
CA SER A 163 12.88 1.32 3.28
C SER A 163 12.26 1.90 4.56
N ILE A 164 12.65 3.12 4.93
CA ILE A 164 12.06 3.85 6.08
C ILE A 164 10.57 4.07 5.85
N SER A 165 10.19 4.51 4.64
CA SER A 165 8.80 4.66 4.26
C SER A 165 8.00 3.36 4.44
N ALA A 166 8.53 2.24 3.94
CA ALA A 166 7.89 0.94 4.07
C ALA A 166 7.75 0.49 5.53
N ILE A 167 8.73 0.78 6.39
CA ILE A 167 8.64 0.54 7.84
C ILE A 167 7.51 1.38 8.46
N VAL A 168 7.44 2.68 8.13
CA VAL A 168 6.38 3.56 8.65
C VAL A 168 4.99 3.09 8.19
N VAL A 169 4.85 2.69 6.93
CA VAL A 169 3.62 2.10 6.40
C VAL A 169 3.29 0.77 7.08
N MET A 170 4.28 -0.08 7.34
CA MET A 170 4.10 -1.34 8.08
C MET A 170 3.52 -1.08 9.47
N VAL A 171 4.09 -0.13 10.21
CA VAL A 171 3.62 0.26 11.54
C VAL A 171 2.17 0.75 11.46
N SER A 172 1.84 1.62 10.51
CA SER A 172 0.47 2.07 10.28
C SER A 172 -0.51 0.91 10.03
N GLN A 173 -0.14 -0.05 9.17
CA GLN A 173 -0.99 -1.18 8.82
C GLN A 173 -1.23 -2.10 10.03
N VAL A 174 -0.19 -2.37 10.82
CA VAL A 174 -0.33 -3.19 12.03
C VAL A 174 -1.14 -2.47 13.09
N MET A 175 -0.94 -1.16 13.28
CA MET A 175 -1.65 -0.38 14.30
C MET A 175 -3.12 -0.16 13.98
N ARG A 176 -3.52 -0.06 12.69
CA ARG A 176 -4.89 0.28 12.27
C ARG A 176 -5.99 -0.57 12.93
N PRO A 177 -5.96 -1.92 12.89
CA PRO A 177 -7.02 -2.73 13.53
C PRO A 177 -7.09 -2.51 15.04
N PHE A 178 -5.95 -2.37 15.73
CA PHE A 178 -5.92 -2.09 17.17
C PHE A 178 -6.51 -0.70 17.47
N LEU A 179 -6.10 0.33 16.75
CA LEU A 179 -6.58 1.70 16.97
C LEU A 179 -8.08 1.86 16.70
N LYS A 180 -8.68 1.06 15.81
CA LYS A 180 -10.14 1.02 15.60
C LYS A 180 -10.91 0.56 16.83
N THR A 181 -10.31 -0.25 17.69
CA THR A 181 -10.97 -0.78 18.90
C THR A 181 -10.86 0.17 20.10
N ILE A 182 -10.01 1.19 20.02
CA ILE A 182 -9.74 2.11 21.13
C ILE A 182 -10.68 3.32 21.04
N VAL A 183 -11.43 3.54 22.13
CA VAL A 183 -12.31 4.70 22.35
C VAL A 183 -13.31 4.91 21.19
N PRO A 184 -14.15 3.90 20.84
CA PRO A 184 -15.27 4.14 19.96
C PRO A 184 -16.31 4.99 20.71
N VAL A 185 -16.47 6.25 20.31
CA VAL A 185 -17.48 7.18 20.84
C VAL A 185 -18.44 7.54 19.71
N SER A 186 -19.63 8.07 20.02
CA SER A 186 -20.66 8.43 19.05
C SER A 186 -20.19 9.33 17.89
N PHE A 187 -19.13 10.12 18.10
CA PHE A 187 -18.50 11.00 17.10
C PHE A 187 -17.17 10.45 16.51
N MET A 188 -16.65 9.34 17.02
CA MET A 188 -15.45 8.63 16.55
C MET A 188 -15.79 7.16 16.31
N THR A 189 -16.60 6.91 15.27
CA THR A 189 -17.09 5.56 14.95
C THR A 189 -15.96 4.60 14.57
N PHE A 190 -14.79 5.12 14.15
CA PHE A 190 -13.60 4.35 13.84
C PHE A 190 -12.48 4.51 14.89
N GLY A 191 -12.81 5.00 16.09
CA GLY A 191 -11.86 5.18 17.19
C GLY A 191 -10.66 6.05 16.79
N LEU A 192 -9.45 5.58 17.13
CA LEU A 192 -8.20 6.28 16.81
C LEU A 192 -7.60 5.91 15.45
N ALA A 193 -8.35 5.27 14.56
CA ALA A 193 -7.83 4.80 13.27
C ALA A 193 -7.35 5.93 12.34
N TRP A 194 -7.78 7.18 12.59
CA TRP A 194 -7.28 8.35 11.88
C TRP A 194 -5.77 8.56 12.10
N LEU A 195 -5.25 8.17 13.28
CA LEU A 195 -3.82 8.25 13.57
C LEU A 195 -3.03 7.25 12.73
N ALA A 196 -3.53 6.04 12.53
CA ALA A 196 -2.91 5.08 11.60
C ALA A 196 -2.89 5.65 10.17
N ASN A 197 -3.99 6.25 9.70
CA ASN A 197 -4.02 6.89 8.38
C ASN A 197 -2.99 8.03 8.28
N LEU A 198 -2.84 8.85 9.32
CA LEU A 198 -1.84 9.92 9.36
C LEU A 198 -0.41 9.37 9.29
N ILE A 199 -0.10 8.31 10.04
CA ILE A 199 1.20 7.64 9.97
C ILE A 199 1.45 7.10 8.55
N ALA A 200 0.44 6.49 7.92
CA ALA A 200 0.55 6.05 6.53
C ALA A 200 0.86 7.23 5.59
N VAL A 201 0.13 8.34 5.70
CA VAL A 201 0.37 9.56 4.89
C VAL A 201 1.82 10.01 5.00
N VAL A 202 2.36 10.10 6.21
CA VAL A 202 3.78 10.45 6.44
C VAL A 202 4.69 9.42 5.75
N GLY A 203 4.43 8.13 5.92
CA GLY A 203 5.17 7.07 5.25
C GLY A 203 5.19 7.22 3.73
N TRP A 204 4.05 7.50 3.11
CA TRP A 204 3.96 7.69 1.66
C TRP A 204 4.62 8.98 1.18
N ILE A 205 4.59 10.06 1.96
CA ILE A 205 5.37 11.28 1.67
C ILE A 205 6.87 10.96 1.67
N ILE A 206 7.37 10.17 2.62
CA ILE A 206 8.76 9.70 2.63
C ILE A 206 9.05 8.85 1.38
N CYS A 207 8.11 8.00 0.96
CA CYS A 207 8.22 7.20 -0.27
C CYS A 207 8.45 8.09 -1.50
N TYR A 208 7.63 9.14 -1.62
CA TYR A 208 7.75 10.13 -2.70
C TYR A 208 9.16 10.73 -2.77
N PHE A 209 9.70 11.17 -1.63
CA PHE A 209 11.06 11.68 -1.57
C PHE A 209 12.10 10.60 -1.90
N GLY A 210 11.84 9.33 -1.54
CA GLY A 210 12.69 8.20 -1.91
C GLY A 210 12.85 8.00 -3.41
N PHE A 211 11.79 8.25 -4.19
CA PHE A 211 11.86 8.19 -5.66
C PHE A 211 12.36 9.48 -6.32
N ARG A 212 12.29 10.61 -5.61
CA ARG A 212 12.67 11.92 -6.16
C ARG A 212 14.14 12.28 -5.89
N LEU A 213 14.65 11.93 -4.70
CA LEU A 213 16.00 12.26 -4.28
C LEU A 213 16.98 11.19 -4.76
N LYS A 214 18.16 11.62 -5.21
CA LYS A 214 19.26 10.71 -5.51
C LYS A 214 19.99 10.34 -4.21
N PRO A 215 20.52 9.12 -4.10
CA PRO A 215 21.30 8.72 -2.94
C PRO A 215 22.67 9.43 -2.92
N SER A 216 23.19 9.70 -1.72
CA SER A 216 24.44 10.46 -1.49
C SER A 216 25.70 9.83 -2.09
N TYR A 217 25.66 8.53 -2.41
CA TYR A 217 26.78 7.83 -3.02
C TYR A 217 26.84 8.00 -4.55
N VAL A 218 25.89 8.71 -5.15
CA VAL A 218 25.90 9.07 -6.57
C VAL A 218 26.41 10.51 -6.69
N PRO A 219 27.53 10.74 -7.40
CA PRO A 219 28.09 12.07 -7.61
C PRO A 219 27.20 12.97 -8.48
#